data_AF-A0A3M1H8V9-F1
#
_entry.id   AF-A0A3M1H8V9-F1
#
_cell.length_a   1.000
_cell.length_b   1.000
_cell.length_c   1.000
_cell.angle_alpha   90.00
_cell.angle_beta   90.00
_cell.angle_gamma   90.00
#
_symmetry.space_group_name_H-M   'P 1'
#
loop_
_entity.id
_entity.type
_entity.pdbx_description
1 polymer ?
#
loop_
_entity_poly.entity_id
_entity_poly.type
_entity_poly.pdbx_seq_one_letter_code
_entity_poly.pdbx_strand_id
1 'polypeptide(L)' 'QSGLSRQVIYNYATLGLLRPVSVNRAGHKLFDATALVRIQLIQNLVARGYTLRDIRQIFFRER' A
#
# COMPACT_ATOMS: atom_id res chain seq x y z
N GLN A 1 -10.12 -9.77 -8.68
CA GLN A 1 -8.68 -9.48 -8.90
C GLN A 1 -8.50 -7.97 -8.80
N SER A 2 -7.63 -7.45 -7.94
CA SER A 2 -7.31 -6.02 -7.99
C SER A 2 -6.54 -5.78 -9.29
N GLY A 3 -7.06 -4.96 -10.19
CA GLY A 3 -6.44 -4.66 -11.51
C GLY A 3 -5.13 -3.87 -11.42
N LEU A 4 -4.41 -3.97 -10.29
CA LEU A 4 -3.16 -3.28 -10.04
C LEU A 4 -1.96 -4.10 -10.50
N SER A 5 -1.00 -3.44 -11.14
CA SER A 5 0.27 -4.07 -11.46
C SER A 5 1.06 -4.36 -10.17
N ARG A 6 1.89 -5.41 -10.22
CA ARG A 6 2.83 -5.75 -9.12
C ARG A 6 3.74 -4.57 -8.77
N GLN A 7 4.10 -3.74 -9.76
CA GLN A 7 4.94 -2.57 -9.57
C GLN A 7 4.27 -1.49 -8.72
N VAL A 8 2.95 -1.28 -8.87
CA VAL A 8 2.20 -0.34 -8.03
C VAL A 8 2.16 -0.82 -6.57
N ILE A 9 1.90 -2.11 -6.35
CA ILE A 9 1.90 -2.71 -5.01
C ILE A 9 3.29 -2.58 -4.37
N TYR A 10 4.36 -2.86 -5.13
CA TYR A 10 5.72 -2.70 -4.67
C TYR A 10 6.04 -1.24 -4.30
N ASN A 11 5.64 -0.28 -5.14
CA ASN A 11 5.82 1.15 -4.87
C ASN A 11 5.14 1.57 -3.56
N TYR A 12 3.87 1.17 -3.35
CA TYR A 12 3.17 1.47 -2.09
C TYR A 12 3.88 0.86 -0.88
N ALA A 13 4.40 -0.36 -1.01
CA ALA A 13 5.15 -0.99 0.07
C ALA A 13 6.47 -0.26 0.36
N THR A 14 7.21 0.16 -0.66
CA THR A 14 8.47 0.91 -0.51
C THR A 14 8.26 2.30 0.11
N LEU A 15 7.13 2.93 -0.17
CA LEU A 15 6.74 4.20 0.44
C LEU A 15 6.21 4.06 1.88
N GLY A 16 6.09 2.83 2.41
CA GLY A 16 5.56 2.54 3.74
C GLY A 16 4.03 2.64 3.85
N LEU A 17 3.32 2.80 2.71
CA LEU A 17 1.86 2.85 2.64
C LEU A 17 1.22 1.46 2.77
N LEU A 18 1.98 0.41 2.47
CA LEU A 18 1.57 -0.98 2.58
C LEU A 18 2.61 -1.76 3.37
N ARG A 19 2.26 -2.24 4.57
CA ARG A 19 3.15 -3.11 5.36
C ARG A 19 2.83 -4.57 5.04
N PRO A 20 3.82 -5.39 4.63
CA PRO A 20 3.62 -6.82 4.50
C PRO A 20 3.41 -7.45 5.88
N VAL A 21 2.57 -8.48 5.95
CA VAL A 21 2.39 -9.25 7.19
C VAL A 21 3.55 -10.20 7.43
N SER A 22 4.22 -10.64 6.37
CA SER A 22 5.41 -11.48 6.46
C SER A 22 6.20 -11.45 5.15
N VAL A 23 7.38 -12.06 5.18
CA VAL A 23 8.20 -12.32 4.01
C VAL A 23 8.39 -13.83 3.93
N ASN A 24 8.16 -14.44 2.76
CA ASN A 24 8.36 -15.86 2.59
C ASN A 24 9.86 -16.22 2.49
N ARG A 25 10.18 -17.52 2.47
CA ARG A 25 11.58 -18.02 2.38
C ARG A 25 12.35 -17.55 1.14
N ALA A 26 11.64 -17.16 0.07
CA ALA A 26 12.22 -16.65 -1.16
C ALA A 26 12.37 -15.11 -1.19
N GLY A 27 12.02 -14.42 -0.10
CA GLY A 27 12.12 -12.96 -0.02
C GLY A 27 10.89 -12.21 -0.57
N HIS A 28 9.81 -12.91 -0.95
CA HIS A 28 8.59 -12.27 -1.41
C HIS A 28 7.73 -11.78 -0.24
N LYS A 29 7.30 -10.52 -0.33
CA LYS A 29 6.37 -9.89 0.61
C LYS A 29 4.99 -10.54 0.51
N LEU A 30 4.45 -10.97 1.64
CA LEU A 30 3.11 -11.52 1.76
C LEU A 30 2.18 -10.46 2.36
N PHE A 31 1.00 -10.34 1.77
CA PHE A 31 -0.03 -9.36 2.12
C PHE A 31 -1.33 -10.11 2.42
N ASP A 32 -2.01 -9.71 3.48
CA ASP A 32 -3.29 -10.29 3.87
C ASP A 32 -4.47 -9.47 3.29
N ALA A 33 -5.70 -9.82 3.68
CA ALA A 33 -6.90 -9.11 3.26
C ALA A 33 -6.90 -7.62 3.67
N THR A 34 -6.21 -7.25 4.76
CA THR A 34 -6.11 -5.84 5.18
C THR A 34 -5.36 -4.98 4.16
N ALA A 35 -4.44 -5.59 3.41
CA ALA A 35 -3.73 -4.91 2.33
C ALA A 35 -4.67 -4.51 1.19
N LEU A 36 -5.70 -5.31 0.88
CA LEU A 36 -6.70 -4.97 -0.14
C LEU A 36 -7.52 -3.74 0.27
N VAL A 37 -7.95 -3.68 1.54
CA VAL A 37 -8.68 -2.52 2.08
C VAL A 37 -7.82 -1.26 2.03
N ARG A 38 -6.53 -1.37 2.40
CA ARG A 38 -5.57 -0.25 2.31
C ARG A 38 -5.38 0.20 0.87
N ILE A 39 -5.23 -0.73 -0.06
CA ILE A 39 -5.09 -0.44 -1.48
C ILE A 39 -6.30 0.34 -2.01
N GLN A 40 -7.52 -0.10 -1.66
CA GLN A 40 -8.74 0.59 -2.07
C GLN A 40 -8.82 2.01 -1.48
N LEU A 41 -8.43 2.19 -0.22
CA LEU A 41 -8.36 3.53 0.39
C LEU A 41 -7.36 4.43 -0.34
N ILE A 42 -6.15 3.93 -0.62
CA ILE A 42 -5.11 4.68 -1.35
C ILE A 42 -5.65 5.10 -2.73
N GLN A 43 -6.28 4.19 -3.48
CA GLN A 43 -6.84 4.51 -4.80
C GLN A 43 -7.94 5.57 -4.72
N ASN A 44 -8.85 5.48 -3.75
CA ASN A 44 -9.90 6.47 -3.57
C ASN A 44 -9.33 7.86 -3.24
N LEU A 45 -8.27 7.93 -2.44
CA LEU A 45 -7.62 9.20 -2.11
C LEU A 45 -6.86 9.79 -3.30
N VAL A 46 -6.13 8.97 -4.06
CA VAL A 46 -5.48 9.41 -5.30
C VAL A 46 -6.51 9.95 -6.30
N ALA A 47 -7.65 9.26 -6.45
CA ALA A 47 -8.74 9.71 -7.32
C ALA A 47 -9.35 11.05 -6.88
N ARG A 48 -9.22 11.43 -5.60
CA ARG A 48 -9.65 12.71 -5.04
C ARG A 48 -8.56 13.80 -5.10
N GLY A 49 -7.40 13.51 -5.68
CA GLY A 49 -6.31 14.47 -5.88
C GLY A 49 -5.21 14.45 -4.81
N TYR A 50 -5.25 13.52 -3.84
CA TYR A 50 -4.17 13.40 -2.87
C TYR A 50 -2.93 12.73 -3.48
N THR A 51 -1.74 13.25 -3.16
CA THR A 51 -0.51 12.57 -3.53
C THR A 51 -0.22 11.39 -2.59
N LEU A 52 0.59 10.42 -3.02
CA LEU A 52 1.03 9.32 -2.15
C LEU A 52 1.77 9.82 -0.89
N ARG A 53 2.44 10.98 -1.00
CA ARG A 53 3.10 11.63 0.15
C ARG A 53 2.07 12.17 1.14
N ASP A 54 1.03 12.84 0.66
CA ASP A 54 -0.05 13.34 1.53
C ASP A 54 -0.74 12.19 2.25
N ILE A 55 -1.05 11.13 1.53
CA ILE A 55 -1.67 9.92 2.10
C ILE A 55 -0.78 9.33 3.20
N ARG A 56 0.54 9.24 2.95
CA ARG A 56 1.50 8.79 3.98
C ARG A 56 1.46 9.70 5.21
N GLN A 57 1.48 11.01 5.02
CA GLN A 57 1.52 11.97 6.11
C GLN A 57 0.23 12.01 6.94
N ILE A 58 -0.93 11.84 6.31
CA ILE A 58 -2.23 11.88 6.96
C ILE A 58 -2.51 10.60 7.75
N PHE A 59 -2.24 9.43 7.14
CA PHE A 59 -2.67 8.14 7.69
C PHE A 59 -1.57 7.35 8.40
N PHE A 60 -0.30 7.67 8.15
CA PHE A 60 0.85 6.87 8.57
C PHE A 60 1.91 7.68 9.30
N ARG A 61 1.55 8.84 9.88
CA ARG A 61 2.39 9.50 10.88
C ARG A 61 2.62 8.53 12.04
N GLU A 62 3.82 7.98 12.11
CA GLU A 62 4.30 7.26 13.28
C GLU A 62 4.26 8.24 14.46
N ARG A 63 3.58 7.81 15.52
CA ARG A 63 3.73 8.37 16.86
C ARG A 63 4.93 7.68 17.52
#